data_AF-A0A5F1Y7F0-F1
#
_entry.id   AF-A0A5F1Y7F0-F1
#
_cell.length_a   1.000
_cell.length_b   1.000
_cell.length_c   1.000
_cell.angle_alpha   90.00
_cell.angle_beta   90.00
_cell.angle_gamma   90.00
#
_symmetry.space_group_name_H-M   'P 1'
#
loop_
_entity.id
_entity.type
_entity.pdbx_description
1 polymer ?
#
loop_
_entity_poly.entity_id
_entity_poly.type
_entity_poly.pdbx_seq_one_letter_code
_entity_poly.pdbx_strand_id
1 'polypeptide(L)'
;MFGTILFSLLLVFPLAGALSLKDIPASIGHDGREISKQFFGFLRGAAKKIQYDGRASEFHKYIETSLEKFELKKLYQSEFLQRSEDGTHRIAYRGTFSREGYTVKLEEKRSNSFPPAFGDFSADFLLKHNPKPFYGGNSYSGNLDLTTNLGPFTNKHALAALEILLKYLDSENVKKIDAPATAIFRKVNPPESRKVLNDFSKSFPDLGKFLNYYFGLDSLLTFSETGKVGGEVAVTKFHFKGFLSKNLSDDYAELGDYIDSIKYLGWINVTIENPKGRTLAEFRLDSKRPDVSFKFITKQGKIFPYDSKGTLFPEESFAISSLNRFPFQIRIALEANLYGLLLENSEILLSGVFVNFSDNGFLSLKILKVNPFDVSGGFSYVIPTWAIDFVIPGNLESIIREFTDTLVRANGDKGTKVVLSWNRELGKTFLRTHLESEFLDNFLIRFGLKIWNHKVLPSEEAREDIRNVFIRAVDLILKEI
;
A
#
# COMPACT_ATOMS: atom_id res chain seq x y z
N MET A 1 -3.35 6.69 -1.18
CA MET A 1 -2.81 5.83 -0.09
C MET A 1 -3.67 4.59 0.16
N PHE A 2 -5.00 4.72 0.37
CA PHE A 2 -5.89 3.57 0.64
C PHE A 2 -5.84 2.44 -0.41
N GLY A 3 -5.77 2.75 -1.72
CA GLY A 3 -5.89 1.74 -2.79
C GLY A 3 -4.84 0.61 -2.78
N THR A 4 -3.58 0.90 -2.47
CA THR A 4 -2.51 -0.14 -2.39
C THR A 4 -2.59 -0.94 -1.09
N ILE A 5 -3.08 -0.33 0.00
CA ILE A 5 -3.36 -1.00 1.27
C ILE A 5 -4.57 -1.95 1.12
N LEU A 6 -5.57 -1.56 0.32
CA LEU A 6 -6.82 -2.30 0.06
C LEU A 6 -6.57 -3.75 -0.39
N PHE A 7 -5.68 -3.96 -1.35
CA PHE A 7 -5.42 -5.27 -1.94
C PHE A 7 -4.51 -6.17 -1.07
N SER A 8 -3.83 -5.59 -0.08
CA SER A 8 -2.92 -6.30 0.83
C SER A 8 -3.57 -6.71 2.16
N LEU A 9 -4.79 -6.25 2.45
CA LEU A 9 -5.48 -6.44 3.74
C LEU A 9 -6.55 -7.54 3.75
N LEU A 10 -6.77 -8.24 2.64
CA LEU A 10 -7.72 -9.35 2.59
C LEU A 10 -7.12 -10.65 3.14
N LEU A 11 -7.98 -11.43 3.80
CA LEU A 11 -7.79 -12.79 4.33
C LEU A 11 -7.04 -12.91 5.69
N VAL A 12 -7.58 -13.73 6.62
CA VAL A 12 -7.33 -13.63 8.08
C VAL A 12 -7.51 -15.01 8.81
N PHE A 13 -6.43 -15.81 9.04
CA PHE A 13 -6.09 -16.80 10.14
C PHE A 13 -6.97 -18.02 10.64
N PRO A 14 -6.39 -19.23 10.96
CA PRO A 14 -6.72 -20.65 10.60
C PRO A 14 -7.78 -21.42 11.49
N LEU A 15 -8.07 -22.71 11.22
CA LEU A 15 -7.52 -23.89 11.96
C LEU A 15 -7.68 -25.26 11.22
N ALA A 16 -7.55 -26.37 11.96
CA ALA A 16 -7.33 -27.75 11.51
C ALA A 16 -8.61 -28.49 11.07
N GLY A 17 -9.05 -28.22 9.84
CA GLY A 17 -9.71 -29.20 8.98
C GLY A 17 -8.86 -29.46 7.73
N ALA A 18 -9.50 -29.78 6.61
CA ALA A 18 -9.04 -29.16 5.37
C ALA A 18 -9.28 -27.65 5.53
N LEU A 19 -8.22 -26.85 5.58
CA LEU A 19 -8.32 -25.39 5.77
C LEU A 19 -9.28 -24.81 4.71
N SER A 20 -10.39 -24.24 5.17
CA SER A 20 -11.44 -23.60 4.35
C SER A 20 -11.48 -22.12 4.72
N LEU A 21 -11.64 -21.21 3.77
CA LEU A 21 -11.46 -19.76 3.97
C LEU A 21 -12.38 -19.14 5.06
N LYS A 22 -13.49 -19.80 5.44
CA LYS A 22 -14.35 -19.45 6.60
C LYS A 22 -13.88 -20.05 7.95
N ASP A 23 -13.26 -21.23 7.88
CA ASP A 23 -12.68 -21.98 9.01
C ASP A 23 -11.21 -21.64 9.20
N ILE A 24 -10.71 -20.77 8.32
CA ILE A 24 -9.66 -19.84 8.63
C ILE A 24 -10.15 -18.98 9.82
N PRO A 25 -10.84 -17.81 9.77
CA PRO A 25 -11.03 -16.79 10.84
C PRO A 25 -11.23 -17.09 12.37
N ALA A 26 -11.03 -18.30 12.90
CA ALA A 26 -11.25 -18.72 14.27
C ALA A 26 -10.00 -18.90 15.14
N SER A 27 -8.76 -18.93 14.61
CA SER A 27 -7.58 -19.26 15.43
C SER A 27 -6.31 -18.44 15.17
N ILE A 28 -6.49 -17.13 14.98
CA ILE A 28 -5.50 -16.09 15.37
C ILE A 28 -4.85 -16.45 16.72
N GLY A 29 -5.73 -16.91 17.61
CA GLY A 29 -5.59 -17.34 18.97
C GLY A 29 -7.01 -17.67 19.45
N HIS A 30 -7.22 -17.78 20.76
CA HIS A 30 -8.53 -18.08 21.36
C HIS A 30 -9.66 -17.16 20.87
N ASP A 31 -9.39 -15.86 20.72
CA ASP A 31 -10.40 -14.83 20.43
C ASP A 31 -10.47 -14.44 18.93
N GLY A 32 -10.00 -15.32 18.03
CA GLY A 32 -9.70 -14.95 16.64
C GLY A 32 -10.87 -14.39 15.83
N ARG A 33 -12.08 -14.96 15.96
CA ARG A 33 -13.28 -14.42 15.29
C ARG A 33 -13.61 -13.01 15.74
N GLU A 34 -13.49 -12.73 17.04
CA GLU A 34 -13.85 -11.43 17.60
C GLU A 34 -12.82 -10.36 17.23
N ILE A 35 -11.53 -10.68 17.31
CA ILE A 35 -10.46 -9.80 16.80
C ILE A 35 -10.65 -9.51 15.30
N SER A 36 -11.08 -10.51 14.51
CA SER A 36 -11.40 -10.32 13.09
C SER A 36 -12.59 -9.38 12.88
N LYS A 37 -13.70 -9.58 13.59
CA LYS A 37 -14.90 -8.71 13.52
C LYS A 37 -14.56 -7.28 13.93
N GLN A 38 -13.78 -7.08 14.99
CA GLN A 38 -13.33 -5.77 15.43
C GLN A 38 -12.43 -5.10 14.39
N PHE A 39 -11.50 -5.84 13.77
CA PHE A 39 -10.62 -5.30 12.73
C PHE A 39 -11.36 -4.95 11.43
N PHE A 40 -12.24 -5.82 10.93
CA PHE A 40 -13.05 -5.52 9.75
C PHE A 40 -14.09 -4.41 10.04
N GLY A 41 -14.69 -4.38 11.23
CA GLY A 41 -15.54 -3.28 11.68
C GLY A 41 -14.80 -1.95 11.80
N PHE A 42 -13.53 -1.98 12.21
CA PHE A 42 -12.63 -0.83 12.17
C PHE A 42 -12.35 -0.37 10.74
N LEU A 43 -11.94 -1.27 9.83
CA LEU A 43 -11.71 -0.92 8.42
C LEU A 43 -12.97 -0.33 7.75
N ARG A 44 -14.14 -0.90 8.02
CA ARG A 44 -15.44 -0.40 7.57
C ARG A 44 -15.71 1.03 8.07
N GLY A 45 -15.51 1.28 9.36
CA GLY A 45 -15.68 2.61 9.94
C GLY A 45 -14.64 3.61 9.44
N ALA A 46 -13.38 3.21 9.30
CA ALA A 46 -12.30 4.03 8.77
C ALA A 46 -12.50 4.40 7.28
N ALA A 47 -13.29 3.63 6.55
CA ALA A 47 -13.72 3.92 5.18
C ALA A 47 -15.03 4.71 5.09
N LYS A 48 -15.73 4.99 6.20
CA LYS A 48 -16.79 6.03 6.21
C LYS A 48 -16.18 7.43 6.11
N LYS A 49 -17.04 8.43 5.88
CA LYS A 49 -16.62 9.82 5.68
C LYS A 49 -15.94 10.37 6.94
N ILE A 50 -14.77 10.98 6.75
CA ILE A 50 -14.05 11.68 7.82
C ILE A 50 -14.70 13.03 8.05
N GLN A 51 -15.00 13.36 9.31
CA GLN A 51 -15.52 14.65 9.72
C GLN A 51 -14.42 15.45 10.39
N TYR A 52 -14.11 16.63 9.87
CA TYR A 52 -13.15 17.56 10.49
C TYR A 52 -13.91 18.59 11.33
N ASP A 53 -13.46 18.83 12.56
CA ASP A 53 -13.98 19.94 13.37
C ASP A 53 -13.56 21.31 12.81
N GLY A 54 -14.10 22.42 13.34
CA GLY A 54 -14.01 23.74 12.70
C GLY A 54 -12.60 24.11 12.22
N ARG A 55 -11.63 24.16 13.14
CA ARG A 55 -10.24 24.54 12.81
C ARG A 55 -9.51 23.47 11.99
N ALA A 56 -9.86 22.18 12.14
CA ALA A 56 -9.31 21.11 11.31
C ALA A 56 -9.84 21.15 9.86
N SER A 57 -11.09 21.58 9.66
CA SER A 57 -11.74 21.75 8.35
C SER A 57 -11.18 22.95 7.60
N GLU A 58 -11.00 24.07 8.31
CA GLU A 58 -10.30 25.25 7.79
C GLU A 58 -8.87 24.91 7.35
N PHE A 59 -8.12 24.17 8.19
CA PHE A 59 -6.76 23.77 7.84
C PHE A 59 -6.70 22.76 6.68
N HIS A 60 -7.66 21.84 6.53
CA HIS A 60 -7.71 20.96 5.37
C HIS A 60 -7.95 21.72 4.07
N LYS A 61 -8.92 22.65 4.05
CA LYS A 61 -9.16 23.55 2.89
C LYS A 61 -7.93 24.40 2.57
N TYR A 62 -7.21 24.85 3.61
CA TYR A 62 -5.95 25.57 3.46
C TYR A 62 -4.84 24.68 2.87
N ILE A 63 -4.71 23.42 3.32
CA ILE A 63 -3.78 22.43 2.76
C ILE A 63 -4.11 22.17 1.29
N GLU A 64 -5.36 21.86 0.95
CA GLU A 64 -5.82 21.59 -0.42
C GLU A 64 -5.43 22.76 -1.34
N THR A 65 -5.85 23.98 -0.98
CA THR A 65 -5.51 25.21 -1.71
C THR A 65 -4.00 25.46 -1.83
N SER A 66 -3.23 25.11 -0.80
CA SER A 66 -1.77 25.34 -0.74
C SER A 66 -0.96 24.27 -1.47
N LEU A 67 -1.48 23.05 -1.58
CA LEU A 67 -0.90 21.94 -2.34
C LEU A 67 -1.20 22.06 -3.84
N GLU A 68 -2.40 22.49 -4.22
CA GLU A 68 -2.74 22.81 -5.62
C GLU A 68 -1.79 23.86 -6.23
N LYS A 69 -1.39 24.84 -5.42
CA LYS A 69 -0.44 25.90 -5.81
C LYS A 69 1.01 25.50 -5.51
N PHE A 70 1.19 24.43 -4.74
CA PHE A 70 2.40 23.95 -4.06
C PHE A 70 3.28 25.11 -3.61
N GLU A 71 2.82 25.80 -2.58
CA GLU A 71 3.54 26.91 -1.96
C GLU A 71 4.03 26.45 -0.58
N LEU A 72 5.05 25.58 -0.53
CA LEU A 72 5.59 25.06 0.73
C LEU A 72 6.00 26.18 1.68
N LYS A 73 6.53 27.29 1.16
CA LYS A 73 6.76 28.51 1.95
C LYS A 73 5.50 29.05 2.63
N LYS A 74 4.33 29.06 1.97
CA LYS A 74 3.06 29.48 2.60
C LYS A 74 2.57 28.45 3.61
N LEU A 75 2.64 27.15 3.28
CA LEU A 75 2.30 26.08 4.22
C LEU A 75 3.15 26.21 5.51
N TYR A 76 4.46 26.37 5.37
CA TYR A 76 5.37 26.63 6.50
C TYR A 76 5.02 27.92 7.25
N GLN A 77 4.73 29.03 6.57
CA GLN A 77 4.40 30.31 7.21
C GLN A 77 2.98 30.38 7.82
N SER A 78 2.13 29.39 7.55
CA SER A 78 0.72 29.36 7.95
C SER A 78 0.47 29.47 9.46
N GLU A 79 -0.63 30.13 9.82
CA GLU A 79 -1.06 30.37 11.22
C GLU A 79 -1.58 29.13 11.96
N PHE A 80 -1.85 28.04 11.23
CA PHE A 80 -2.24 26.78 11.82
C PHE A 80 -1.05 26.04 12.47
N LEU A 81 0.19 26.25 11.99
CA LEU A 81 1.36 25.63 12.60
C LEU A 81 1.92 26.45 13.78
N GLN A 82 2.10 25.76 14.91
CA GLN A 82 2.79 26.26 16.08
C GLN A 82 4.30 26.31 15.77
N ARG A 83 4.94 27.45 16.01
CA ARG A 83 6.36 27.68 15.70
C ARG A 83 7.21 27.37 16.93
N SER A 84 8.35 26.70 16.73
CA SER A 84 9.31 26.36 17.77
C SER A 84 10.61 27.16 17.61
N GLU A 85 11.34 27.39 18.70
CA GLU A 85 12.56 28.23 18.73
C GLU A 85 13.68 27.72 17.81
N ASP A 86 13.72 26.41 17.53
CA ASP A 86 14.71 25.77 16.66
C ASP A 86 14.42 25.92 15.15
N GLY A 87 13.34 26.62 14.79
CA GLY A 87 12.84 26.73 13.41
C GLY A 87 11.96 25.56 12.94
N THR A 88 11.56 24.65 13.83
CA THR A 88 10.57 23.61 13.48
C THR A 88 9.15 24.11 13.70
N HIS A 89 8.34 24.09 12.65
CA HIS A 89 6.91 24.40 12.71
C HIS A 89 6.12 23.09 12.81
N ARG A 90 5.11 23.02 13.69
CA ARG A 90 4.35 21.79 13.97
C ARG A 90 2.85 21.97 13.92
N ILE A 91 2.12 20.92 13.57
CA ILE A 91 0.69 20.81 13.77
C ILE A 91 0.32 19.39 14.22
N ALA A 92 -0.52 19.30 15.24
CA ALA A 92 -0.96 18.05 15.83
C ALA A 92 -2.45 17.81 15.56
N TYR A 93 -2.79 16.57 15.24
CA TYR A 93 -4.14 16.07 15.03
C TYR A 93 -4.49 15.01 16.07
N ARG A 94 -5.78 14.91 16.39
CA ARG A 94 -6.37 13.74 17.04
C ARG A 94 -7.59 13.29 16.25
N GLY A 95 -7.65 12.01 15.92
CA GLY A 95 -8.83 11.34 15.38
C GLY A 95 -9.47 10.44 16.43
N THR A 96 -10.76 10.63 16.70
CA THR A 96 -11.56 9.72 17.51
C THR A 96 -12.39 8.82 16.61
N PHE A 97 -12.32 7.51 16.84
CA PHE A 97 -13.00 6.50 16.03
C PHE A 97 -14.43 6.23 16.52
N SER A 98 -15.37 6.08 15.59
CA SER A 98 -16.76 5.73 15.86
C SER A 98 -17.35 4.80 14.80
N ARG A 99 -18.54 4.24 15.06
CA ARG A 99 -19.29 3.44 14.07
C ARG A 99 -19.69 4.24 12.81
N GLU A 100 -19.73 5.57 12.90
CA GLU A 100 -20.09 6.47 11.79
C GLU A 100 -18.88 7.08 11.07
N GLY A 101 -17.66 6.74 11.51
CA GLY A 101 -16.41 7.24 10.93
C GLY A 101 -15.54 7.93 11.96
N TYR A 102 -14.59 8.71 11.48
CA TYR A 102 -13.70 9.52 12.32
C TYR A 102 -14.21 10.94 12.50
N THR A 103 -14.13 11.44 13.73
CA THR A 103 -14.06 12.88 13.99
C THR A 103 -12.60 13.26 14.21
N VAL A 104 -12.08 14.19 13.41
CA VAL A 104 -10.69 14.64 13.44
C VAL A 104 -10.63 16.11 13.84
N LYS A 105 -9.80 16.41 14.84
CA LYS A 105 -9.57 17.76 15.38
C LYS A 105 -8.10 18.11 15.42
N LEU A 106 -7.81 19.41 15.51
CA LEU A 106 -6.47 19.90 15.85
C LEU A 106 -6.22 19.85 17.37
N GLU A 107 -4.96 19.73 17.76
CA GLU A 107 -4.49 19.83 19.15
C GLU A 107 -3.50 20.98 19.31
N GLU A 108 -3.68 21.81 20.34
CA GLU A 108 -2.81 22.97 20.62
C GLU A 108 -1.42 22.61 21.15
N LYS A 109 -1.21 21.34 21.49
CA LYS A 109 0.04 20.80 22.04
C LYS A 109 0.28 19.41 21.47
N ARG A 110 1.55 19.00 21.42
CA ARG A 110 1.93 17.62 21.03
C ARG A 110 1.19 16.61 21.91
N SER A 111 0.52 15.62 21.31
CA SER A 111 -0.17 14.58 22.07
C SER A 111 0.84 13.56 22.61
N ASN A 112 1.52 13.90 23.69
CA ASN A 112 2.38 12.97 24.43
C ASN A 112 1.57 11.82 25.08
N SER A 113 0.23 11.91 25.10
CA SER A 113 -0.67 10.81 25.46
C SER A 113 -1.00 9.92 24.27
N PHE A 114 -1.00 8.61 24.47
CA PHE A 114 -1.50 7.64 23.50
C PHE A 114 -2.99 7.85 23.15
N PRO A 115 -3.44 7.45 21.95
CA PRO A 115 -4.87 7.44 21.61
C PRO A 115 -5.63 6.45 22.53
N PRO A 116 -6.71 6.86 23.21
CA PRO A 116 -7.24 6.09 24.34
C PRO A 116 -8.07 4.86 23.94
N ALA A 117 -8.95 4.96 22.94
CA ALA A 117 -9.84 3.88 22.50
C ALA A 117 -9.29 3.15 21.25
N PHE A 118 -9.83 1.97 20.97
CA PHE A 118 -9.51 1.21 19.75
C PHE A 118 -9.93 1.99 18.50
N GLY A 119 -9.01 2.10 17.54
CA GLY A 119 -9.16 2.88 16.32
C GLY A 119 -8.77 4.36 16.45
N ASP A 120 -8.72 4.93 17.65
CA ASP A 120 -8.28 6.33 17.81
C ASP A 120 -6.84 6.52 17.29
N PHE A 121 -6.55 7.72 16.79
CA PHE A 121 -5.20 8.11 16.38
C PHE A 121 -4.80 9.52 16.87
N SER A 122 -3.49 9.74 16.93
CA SER A 122 -2.87 11.05 17.06
C SER A 122 -1.77 11.19 16.02
N ALA A 123 -1.68 12.33 15.33
CA ALA A 123 -0.66 12.56 14.31
C ALA A 123 0.01 13.91 14.48
N ASP A 124 1.34 13.93 14.63
CA ASP A 124 2.14 15.16 14.57
C ASP A 124 2.77 15.30 13.19
N PHE A 125 2.53 16.43 12.52
CA PHE A 125 3.28 16.84 11.34
C PHE A 125 4.26 17.96 11.71
N LEU A 126 5.53 17.77 11.36
CA LEU A 126 6.61 18.72 11.57
C LEU A 126 7.16 19.16 10.21
N LEU A 127 7.42 20.45 10.05
CA LEU A 127 8.01 21.04 8.86
C LEU A 127 9.12 22.01 9.28
N LYS A 128 10.32 21.83 8.73
CA LYS A 128 11.50 22.66 9.01
C LYS A 128 12.07 23.23 7.71
N HIS A 129 12.33 24.54 7.69
CA HIS A 129 12.99 25.18 6.55
C HIS A 129 14.50 24.92 6.58
N ASN A 130 15.06 24.49 5.45
CA ASN A 130 16.48 24.24 5.30
C ASN A 130 17.11 25.45 4.57
N PRO A 131 17.98 26.24 5.22
CA PRO A 131 18.49 27.50 4.65
C PRO A 131 19.66 27.32 3.66
N LYS A 132 20.14 26.08 3.47
CA LYS A 132 21.24 25.72 2.56
C LYS A 132 20.96 24.37 1.86
N PRO A 133 19.93 24.28 1.01
CA PRO A 133 19.62 23.07 0.24
C PRO A 133 20.73 22.72 -0.75
N PHE A 134 20.90 21.42 -1.03
CA PHE A 134 21.97 20.90 -1.89
C PHE A 134 21.92 21.45 -3.33
N TYR A 135 20.72 21.68 -3.87
CA TYR A 135 20.49 22.22 -5.22
C TYR A 135 20.06 23.69 -5.25
N GLY A 136 20.20 24.42 -4.13
CA GLY A 136 19.76 25.81 -4.03
C GLY A 136 18.24 25.97 -3.90
N GLY A 137 17.76 27.22 -3.99
CA GLY A 137 16.34 27.56 -3.77
C GLY A 137 15.94 27.47 -2.29
N ASN A 138 14.74 26.94 -2.01
CA ASN A 138 14.29 26.57 -0.67
C ASN A 138 14.01 25.06 -0.66
N SER A 139 14.38 24.37 0.42
CA SER A 139 13.83 23.06 0.73
C SER A 139 13.24 23.02 2.14
N TYR A 140 12.38 22.03 2.37
CA TYR A 140 11.74 21.81 3.65
C TYR A 140 11.82 20.33 4.02
N SER A 141 12.40 20.02 5.18
CA SER A 141 12.34 18.68 5.78
C SER A 141 10.98 18.50 6.46
N GLY A 142 10.28 17.42 6.11
CA GLY A 142 8.98 17.04 6.64
C GLY A 142 9.06 15.73 7.42
N ASN A 143 8.43 15.69 8.60
CA ASN A 143 8.24 14.49 9.40
C ASN A 143 6.74 14.33 9.75
N LEU A 144 6.20 13.12 9.60
CA LEU A 144 4.87 12.74 10.05
C LEU A 144 4.96 11.56 11.03
N ASP A 145 4.68 11.82 12.31
CA ASP A 145 4.54 10.83 13.38
C ASP A 145 3.05 10.53 13.62
N LEU A 146 2.49 9.49 13.01
CA LEU A 146 1.13 8.99 13.23
C LEU A 146 1.13 7.80 14.20
N THR A 147 0.35 7.85 15.27
CA THR A 147 0.13 6.73 16.20
C THR A 147 -1.35 6.35 16.21
N THR A 148 -1.68 5.08 15.91
CA THR A 148 -3.04 4.52 15.97
C THR A 148 -3.12 3.41 17.01
N ASN A 149 -4.17 3.40 17.83
CA ASN A 149 -4.43 2.36 18.82
C ASN A 149 -5.14 1.15 18.17
N LEU A 150 -4.43 0.04 18.07
CA LEU A 150 -4.93 -1.22 17.51
C LEU A 150 -5.50 -2.18 18.58
N GLY A 151 -5.58 -1.74 19.84
CA GLY A 151 -6.23 -2.47 20.93
C GLY A 151 -5.62 -3.86 21.15
N PRO A 152 -6.38 -4.96 20.90
CA PRO A 152 -5.87 -6.33 21.00
C PRO A 152 -5.05 -6.78 19.78
N PHE A 153 -5.05 -6.06 18.65
CA PHE A 153 -4.42 -6.52 17.42
C PHE A 153 -2.89 -6.28 17.44
N THR A 154 -2.11 -7.36 17.40
CA THR A 154 -0.64 -7.36 17.57
C THR A 154 0.11 -7.64 16.25
N ASN A 155 1.43 -7.42 16.24
CA ASN A 155 2.34 -7.95 15.20
C ASN A 155 2.26 -9.49 15.12
N LYS A 156 2.25 -10.19 16.26
CA LYS A 156 2.06 -11.66 16.34
C LYS A 156 0.78 -12.10 15.63
N HIS A 157 -0.29 -11.32 15.75
CA HIS A 157 -1.49 -11.52 14.96
C HIS A 157 -1.14 -11.33 13.47
N ALA A 158 -0.84 -10.12 12.99
CA ALA A 158 -0.60 -9.88 11.55
C ALA A 158 0.35 -10.89 10.86
N LEU A 159 1.40 -11.37 11.55
CA LEU A 159 2.34 -12.37 11.05
C LEU A 159 1.77 -13.78 10.92
N ALA A 160 1.02 -14.25 11.92
CA ALA A 160 0.38 -15.56 11.83
C ALA A 160 -0.58 -15.58 10.65
N ALA A 161 -1.35 -14.50 10.43
CA ALA A 161 -2.27 -14.35 9.30
C ALA A 161 -1.63 -14.79 7.98
N LEU A 162 -0.48 -14.20 7.67
CA LEU A 162 0.23 -14.41 6.41
C LEU A 162 0.76 -15.85 6.32
N GLU A 163 1.38 -16.37 7.39
CA GLU A 163 1.85 -17.78 7.45
C GLU A 163 0.70 -18.77 7.20
N ILE A 164 -0.48 -18.47 7.72
CA ILE A 164 -1.68 -19.30 7.58
C ILE A 164 -2.24 -19.27 6.16
N LEU A 165 -2.22 -18.12 5.49
CA LEU A 165 -2.66 -18.02 4.11
C LEU A 165 -1.69 -18.76 3.18
N LEU A 166 -0.39 -18.66 3.44
CA LEU A 166 0.63 -19.47 2.78
C LEU A 166 0.37 -20.97 3.01
N LYS A 167 -0.05 -21.37 4.23
CA LYS A 167 -0.46 -22.75 4.54
C LYS A 167 -1.76 -23.19 3.86
N TYR A 168 -2.76 -22.32 3.76
CA TYR A 168 -3.99 -22.62 3.01
C TYR A 168 -3.69 -22.87 1.53
N LEU A 169 -2.80 -22.08 0.95
CA LEU A 169 -2.35 -22.20 -0.44
C LEU A 169 -1.39 -23.38 -0.69
N ASP A 170 -0.95 -24.11 0.34
CA ASP A 170 -0.10 -25.28 0.16
C ASP A 170 -0.80 -26.37 -0.64
N SER A 171 -0.06 -27.01 -1.55
CA SER A 171 -0.60 -27.99 -2.48
C SER A 171 -1.26 -29.19 -1.78
N GLU A 172 -0.77 -29.60 -0.61
CA GLU A 172 -1.41 -30.63 0.21
C GLU A 172 -2.78 -30.21 0.77
N ASN A 173 -2.96 -28.95 1.14
CA ASN A 173 -4.22 -28.44 1.70
C ASN A 173 -5.22 -28.13 0.59
N VAL A 174 -4.78 -27.47 -0.48
CA VAL A 174 -5.60 -27.24 -1.67
C VAL A 174 -6.04 -28.57 -2.31
N LYS A 175 -5.19 -29.62 -2.35
CA LYS A 175 -5.61 -30.96 -2.81
C LYS A 175 -6.74 -31.55 -1.94
N LYS A 176 -6.75 -31.29 -0.62
CA LYS A 176 -7.77 -31.76 0.34
C LYS A 176 -9.06 -30.93 0.37
N ILE A 177 -9.10 -29.75 -0.28
CA ILE A 177 -10.34 -28.96 -0.38
C ILE A 177 -11.44 -29.78 -1.07
N ASP A 178 -12.58 -29.92 -0.39
CA ASP A 178 -13.84 -30.39 -0.93
C ASP A 178 -14.89 -29.29 -0.82
N ALA A 179 -15.29 -28.73 -1.96
CA ALA A 179 -16.17 -27.58 -2.06
C ALA A 179 -16.97 -27.64 -3.39
N PRO A 180 -18.29 -27.38 -3.37
CA PRO A 180 -19.14 -27.46 -4.56
C PRO A 180 -18.61 -26.61 -5.73
N ALA A 181 -18.77 -27.13 -6.95
CA ALA A 181 -18.38 -26.41 -8.16
C ALA A 181 -19.16 -25.09 -8.30
N THR A 182 -18.43 -23.96 -8.33
CA THR A 182 -19.02 -22.62 -8.42
C THR A 182 -18.88 -22.00 -9.80
N ALA A 183 -19.87 -21.20 -10.18
CA ALA A 183 -19.89 -20.45 -11.42
C ALA A 183 -19.00 -19.18 -11.42
N ILE A 184 -18.36 -18.81 -10.30
CA ILE A 184 -17.48 -17.62 -10.25
C ILE A 184 -16.16 -17.85 -11.00
N PHE A 185 -15.67 -16.81 -11.66
CA PHE A 185 -14.40 -16.74 -12.40
C PHE A 185 -14.19 -17.92 -13.37
N ARG A 186 -15.19 -18.20 -14.22
CA ARG A 186 -15.22 -19.36 -15.14
C ARG A 186 -14.03 -19.48 -16.10
N LYS A 187 -13.27 -18.40 -16.33
CA LYS A 187 -12.06 -18.40 -17.19
C LYS A 187 -10.87 -19.09 -16.53
N VAL A 188 -10.82 -19.15 -15.21
CA VAL A 188 -9.70 -19.74 -14.45
C VAL A 188 -9.86 -21.26 -14.44
N ASN A 189 -9.17 -21.95 -15.35
CA ASN A 189 -9.31 -23.39 -15.56
C ASN A 189 -8.45 -24.34 -14.69
N PRO A 190 -7.26 -23.98 -14.13
CA PRO A 190 -6.44 -24.93 -13.38
C PRO A 190 -7.19 -25.59 -12.20
N PRO A 191 -7.23 -26.94 -12.08
CA PRO A 191 -7.99 -27.65 -11.04
C PRO A 191 -7.73 -27.17 -9.61
N GLU A 192 -6.48 -26.81 -9.30
CA GLU A 192 -6.03 -26.29 -8.02
C GLU A 192 -6.54 -24.87 -7.75
N SER A 193 -6.53 -23.99 -8.76
CA SER A 193 -7.23 -22.69 -8.69
C SER A 193 -8.73 -22.89 -8.52
N ARG A 194 -9.32 -23.86 -9.23
CA ARG A 194 -10.75 -24.17 -9.13
C ARG A 194 -11.15 -24.62 -7.75
N LYS A 195 -10.34 -25.44 -7.06
CA LYS A 195 -10.60 -25.82 -5.66
C LYS A 195 -10.63 -24.61 -4.74
N VAL A 196 -9.63 -23.71 -4.82
CA VAL A 196 -9.61 -22.48 -4.00
C VAL A 196 -10.80 -21.55 -4.32
N LEU A 197 -11.19 -21.42 -5.59
CA LEU A 197 -12.36 -20.61 -5.98
C LEU A 197 -13.70 -21.23 -5.52
N ASN A 198 -13.82 -22.56 -5.57
CA ASN A 198 -14.98 -23.28 -5.02
C ASN A 198 -15.09 -23.05 -3.50
N ASP A 199 -13.98 -23.19 -2.76
CA ASP A 199 -13.98 -22.98 -1.31
C ASP A 199 -14.21 -21.51 -0.91
N PHE A 200 -13.68 -20.56 -1.68
CA PHE A 200 -14.00 -19.15 -1.52
C PHE A 200 -15.49 -18.87 -1.71
N SER A 201 -16.10 -19.43 -2.76
CA SER A 201 -17.54 -19.29 -3.03
C SER A 201 -18.43 -20.07 -2.05
N LYS A 202 -17.88 -21.04 -1.31
CA LYS A 202 -18.53 -21.78 -0.22
C LYS A 202 -18.41 -21.03 1.12
N SER A 203 -17.29 -20.34 1.33
CA SER A 203 -16.96 -19.59 2.55
C SER A 203 -17.58 -18.20 2.59
N PHE A 204 -17.61 -17.50 1.45
CA PHE A 204 -18.12 -16.13 1.31
C PHE A 204 -19.00 -16.03 0.05
N PRO A 205 -20.20 -16.65 0.04
CA PRO A 205 -20.98 -16.83 -1.19
C PRO A 205 -21.41 -15.52 -1.85
N ASP A 206 -21.79 -14.51 -1.08
CA ASP A 206 -22.22 -13.22 -1.63
C ASP A 206 -21.03 -12.32 -2.02
N LEU A 207 -19.91 -12.39 -1.31
CA LEU A 207 -18.66 -11.75 -1.72
C LEU A 207 -18.13 -12.37 -3.03
N GLY A 208 -18.22 -13.70 -3.18
CA GLY A 208 -17.85 -14.41 -4.40
C GLY A 208 -18.67 -13.94 -5.61
N LYS A 209 -19.99 -13.75 -5.45
CA LYS A 209 -20.85 -13.14 -6.48
C LYS A 209 -20.45 -11.71 -6.79
N PHE A 210 -20.27 -10.88 -5.75
CA PHE A 210 -19.88 -9.47 -5.86
C PHE A 210 -18.55 -9.31 -6.60
N LEU A 211 -17.52 -10.04 -6.21
CA LEU A 211 -16.20 -9.95 -6.86
C LEU A 211 -16.23 -10.48 -8.30
N ASN A 212 -16.98 -11.56 -8.58
CA ASN A 212 -17.16 -12.05 -9.95
C ASN A 212 -17.98 -11.11 -10.85
N TYR A 213 -18.86 -10.30 -10.27
CA TYR A 213 -19.63 -9.32 -11.01
C TYR A 213 -18.81 -8.08 -11.35
N TYR A 214 -17.99 -7.59 -10.41
CA TYR A 214 -17.22 -6.34 -10.59
C TYR A 214 -15.79 -6.51 -11.09
N PHE A 215 -15.19 -7.69 -10.97
CA PHE A 215 -13.79 -7.96 -11.33
C PHE A 215 -13.67 -9.18 -12.24
N GLY A 216 -12.64 -9.18 -13.08
CA GLY A 216 -12.18 -10.33 -13.82
C GLY A 216 -10.97 -11.00 -13.15
N LEU A 217 -10.75 -12.27 -13.48
CA LEU A 217 -9.62 -13.07 -13.01
C LEU A 217 -9.17 -14.00 -14.15
N ASP A 218 -7.90 -13.88 -14.55
CA ASP A 218 -7.26 -14.73 -15.57
C ASP A 218 -6.52 -15.91 -14.92
N SER A 219 -5.84 -15.67 -13.80
CA SER A 219 -5.09 -16.69 -13.04
C SER A 219 -5.12 -16.42 -11.54
N LEU A 220 -4.89 -17.46 -10.74
CA LEU A 220 -4.81 -17.38 -9.28
C LEU A 220 -3.58 -18.15 -8.74
N LEU A 221 -3.50 -19.46 -9.00
CA LEU A 221 -2.35 -20.29 -8.61
C LEU A 221 -2.23 -21.55 -9.48
N THR A 222 -1.02 -22.08 -9.59
CA THR A 222 -0.78 -23.45 -10.10
C THR A 222 0.17 -24.22 -9.20
N PHE A 223 0.13 -25.54 -9.28
CA PHE A 223 1.19 -26.38 -8.71
C PHE A 223 2.34 -26.53 -9.70
N SER A 224 3.54 -26.72 -9.18
CA SER A 224 4.72 -27.02 -9.97
C SER A 224 5.59 -28.01 -9.22
N GLU A 225 5.86 -29.15 -9.85
CA GLU A 225 6.94 -30.05 -9.42
C GLU A 225 8.24 -29.57 -10.08
N THR A 226 9.02 -28.80 -9.34
CA THR A 226 10.34 -28.34 -9.80
C THR A 226 11.39 -29.34 -9.34
N GLY A 227 11.90 -30.15 -10.28
CA GLY A 227 12.96 -31.11 -10.03
C GLY A 227 14.27 -30.74 -10.73
N LYS A 228 15.31 -30.44 -9.95
CA LYS A 228 16.70 -30.87 -10.20
C LYS A 228 17.57 -30.57 -8.97
N VAL A 229 18.38 -31.57 -8.59
CA VAL A 229 19.17 -31.65 -7.34
C VAL A 229 18.29 -31.71 -6.07
N GLY A 230 18.28 -32.87 -5.40
CA GLY A 230 17.67 -33.06 -4.07
C GLY A 230 16.31 -33.77 -4.03
N GLY A 231 15.51 -33.72 -5.10
CA GLY A 231 14.21 -34.41 -5.20
C GLY A 231 13.13 -33.54 -5.86
N GLU A 232 11.90 -34.06 -5.92
CA GLU A 232 10.75 -33.34 -6.47
C GLU A 232 10.17 -32.37 -5.44
N VAL A 233 10.50 -31.08 -5.57
CA VAL A 233 9.93 -30.04 -4.72
C VAL A 233 8.61 -29.58 -5.34
N ALA A 234 7.52 -30.30 -5.04
CA ALA A 234 6.17 -29.82 -5.32
C ALA A 234 5.91 -28.52 -4.54
N VAL A 235 5.69 -27.40 -5.24
CA VAL A 235 5.40 -26.05 -4.70
C VAL A 235 4.08 -25.51 -5.27
N THR A 236 3.49 -24.53 -4.57
CA THR A 236 2.44 -23.67 -5.14
C THR A 236 3.06 -22.41 -5.71
N LYS A 237 2.87 -22.17 -7.01
CA LYS A 237 3.15 -20.89 -7.67
C LYS A 237 1.89 -20.05 -7.59
N PHE A 238 1.86 -19.07 -6.70
CA PHE A 238 0.78 -18.09 -6.66
C PHE A 238 1.01 -17.05 -7.76
N HIS A 239 0.00 -16.82 -8.58
CA HIS A 239 -0.01 -15.81 -9.63
C HIS A 239 -1.44 -15.31 -9.81
N PHE A 240 -1.87 -14.45 -8.90
CA PHE A 240 -3.07 -13.66 -9.10
C PHE A 240 -2.85 -12.76 -10.31
N LYS A 241 -3.78 -12.79 -11.27
CA LYS A 241 -3.91 -11.78 -12.32
C LYS A 241 -5.40 -11.45 -12.46
N GLY A 242 -5.81 -10.32 -11.89
CA GLY A 242 -7.17 -9.80 -11.98
C GLY A 242 -7.24 -8.53 -12.83
N PHE A 243 -8.44 -8.10 -13.17
CA PHE A 243 -8.70 -6.85 -13.87
C PHE A 243 -10.05 -6.25 -13.47
N LEU A 244 -10.24 -4.95 -13.69
CA LEU A 244 -11.54 -4.28 -13.45
C LEU A 244 -12.54 -4.65 -14.55
N SER A 245 -13.75 -5.07 -14.21
CA SER A 245 -14.80 -5.33 -15.21
C SER A 245 -15.56 -4.06 -15.56
N LYS A 246 -16.19 -4.02 -16.75
CA LYS A 246 -17.03 -2.89 -17.17
C LYS A 246 -18.19 -2.62 -16.20
N ASN A 247 -18.75 -3.65 -15.58
CA ASN A 247 -19.85 -3.53 -14.62
C ASN A 247 -19.49 -2.64 -13.42
N LEU A 248 -18.21 -2.54 -13.05
CA LEU A 248 -17.77 -1.63 -11.98
C LEU A 248 -17.88 -0.17 -12.41
N SER A 249 -17.53 0.14 -13.65
CA SER A 249 -17.69 1.48 -14.25
C SER A 249 -19.15 1.81 -14.56
N ASP A 250 -19.97 0.80 -14.87
CA ASP A 250 -21.39 0.97 -15.22
C ASP A 250 -22.28 1.22 -13.98
N ASP A 251 -22.01 0.54 -12.85
CA ASP A 251 -22.77 0.70 -11.60
C ASP A 251 -22.24 1.85 -10.70
N TYR A 252 -20.95 2.23 -10.84
CA TYR A 252 -20.30 3.31 -10.09
C TYR A 252 -19.67 4.31 -11.07
N ALA A 253 -20.50 5.20 -11.62
CA ALA A 253 -20.14 6.06 -12.76
C ALA A 253 -18.93 6.97 -12.49
N GLU A 254 -18.82 7.54 -11.29
CA GLU A 254 -17.73 8.48 -10.93
C GLU A 254 -16.39 7.73 -10.80
N LEU A 255 -16.43 6.51 -10.25
CA LEU A 255 -15.30 5.58 -10.31
C LEU A 255 -15.01 5.13 -11.76
N GLY A 256 -16.03 4.94 -12.58
CA GLY A 256 -15.90 4.61 -14.01
C GLY A 256 -15.12 5.68 -14.79
N ASP A 257 -15.57 6.93 -14.70
CA ASP A 257 -14.91 8.09 -15.31
C ASP A 257 -13.50 8.31 -14.75
N TYR A 258 -13.29 8.10 -13.44
CA TYR A 258 -11.95 8.14 -12.86
C TYR A 258 -11.04 7.04 -13.43
N ILE A 259 -11.49 5.79 -13.55
CA ILE A 259 -10.74 4.68 -14.16
C ILE A 259 -10.37 5.02 -15.61
N ASP A 260 -11.31 5.57 -16.38
CA ASP A 260 -11.04 5.98 -17.76
C ASP A 260 -10.15 7.23 -17.85
N SER A 261 -10.12 8.08 -16.81
CA SER A 261 -9.20 9.22 -16.72
C SER A 261 -7.74 8.83 -16.47
N ILE A 262 -7.50 7.67 -15.84
CA ILE A 262 -6.17 7.07 -15.58
C ILE A 262 -5.80 5.96 -16.58
N LYS A 263 -6.70 5.61 -17.49
CA LYS A 263 -6.43 4.75 -18.64
C LYS A 263 -5.23 5.34 -19.40
N TYR A 264 -4.21 4.52 -19.66
CA TYR A 264 -2.93 4.95 -20.24
C TYR A 264 -2.04 5.87 -19.39
N LEU A 265 -2.24 5.96 -18.07
CA LEU A 265 -1.31 6.64 -17.15
C LEU A 265 0.09 5.98 -17.11
N GLY A 266 0.20 4.71 -17.51
CA GLY A 266 1.44 3.93 -17.57
C GLY A 266 1.36 2.60 -16.79
N TRP A 267 2.48 2.13 -16.24
CA TRP A 267 2.57 0.89 -15.45
C TRP A 267 3.61 1.01 -14.33
N ILE A 268 3.50 0.14 -13.32
CA ILE A 268 4.47 -0.01 -12.24
C ILE A 268 4.72 -1.50 -11.97
N ASN A 269 5.99 -1.87 -11.82
CA ASN A 269 6.43 -3.22 -11.46
C ASN A 269 7.35 -3.16 -10.24
N VAL A 270 6.98 -3.90 -9.19
CA VAL A 270 7.64 -3.93 -7.88
C VAL A 270 8.14 -5.34 -7.59
N THR A 271 9.45 -5.50 -7.50
CA THR A 271 10.12 -6.77 -7.16
C THR A 271 10.68 -6.68 -5.74
N ILE A 272 10.29 -7.60 -4.86
CA ILE A 272 10.85 -7.72 -3.51
C ILE A 272 11.91 -8.82 -3.54
N GLU A 273 13.12 -8.52 -3.08
CA GLU A 273 14.30 -9.41 -3.14
C GLU A 273 14.91 -9.66 -1.76
N ASN A 274 15.46 -10.85 -1.54
CA ASN A 274 16.29 -11.14 -0.38
C ASN A 274 17.71 -10.53 -0.52
N PRO A 275 18.56 -10.55 0.54
CA PRO A 275 19.91 -9.97 0.48
C PRO A 275 20.88 -10.58 -0.54
N LYS A 276 20.51 -11.70 -1.19
CA LYS A 276 21.28 -12.37 -2.25
C LYS A 276 20.74 -12.08 -3.65
N GLY A 277 19.76 -11.18 -3.79
CA GLY A 277 19.13 -10.86 -5.08
C GLY A 277 18.20 -11.97 -5.60
N ARG A 278 17.59 -12.76 -4.71
CA ARG A 278 16.53 -13.71 -5.08
C ARG A 278 15.16 -13.08 -4.85
N THR A 279 14.30 -13.13 -5.86
CA THR A 279 12.92 -12.65 -5.80
C THR A 279 12.12 -13.43 -4.78
N LEU A 280 11.34 -12.70 -3.98
CA LEU A 280 10.42 -13.22 -2.96
C LEU A 280 8.97 -13.07 -3.40
N ALA A 281 8.66 -11.91 -3.98
CA ALA A 281 7.36 -11.60 -4.57
C ALA A 281 7.50 -10.53 -5.67
N GLU A 282 6.55 -10.51 -6.59
CA GLU A 282 6.37 -9.47 -7.60
C GLU A 282 4.96 -8.90 -7.52
N PHE A 283 4.81 -7.58 -7.62
CA PHE A 283 3.54 -6.90 -7.83
C PHE A 283 3.62 -6.04 -9.10
N ARG A 284 2.66 -6.16 -10.02
CA ARG A 284 2.53 -5.27 -11.19
C ARG A 284 1.12 -4.71 -11.26
N LEU A 285 1.04 -3.41 -11.52
CA LEU A 285 -0.17 -2.72 -11.95
C LEU A 285 0.07 -2.12 -13.33
N ASP A 286 -0.88 -2.32 -14.23
CA ASP A 286 -0.93 -1.74 -15.57
C ASP A 286 -2.23 -0.92 -15.69
N SER A 287 -2.19 0.23 -16.36
CA SER A 287 -3.37 1.09 -16.58
C SER A 287 -3.83 1.13 -18.04
N LYS A 288 -3.02 0.61 -18.97
CA LYS A 288 -3.36 0.51 -20.40
C LYS A 288 -4.18 -0.73 -20.67
N ARG A 289 -3.95 -1.79 -19.90
CA ARG A 289 -4.90 -2.86 -19.59
C ARG A 289 -5.05 -2.79 -18.07
N PRO A 290 -6.25 -2.59 -17.50
CA PRO A 290 -6.44 -2.33 -16.05
C PRO A 290 -6.24 -3.62 -15.24
N ASP A 291 -5.02 -4.14 -15.29
CA ASP A 291 -4.57 -5.45 -14.86
C ASP A 291 -3.75 -5.28 -13.58
N VAL A 292 -4.11 -6.03 -12.53
CA VAL A 292 -3.34 -6.14 -11.29
C VAL A 292 -2.85 -7.57 -11.17
N SER A 293 -1.54 -7.77 -11.00
CA SER A 293 -0.96 -9.08 -10.74
C SER A 293 -0.05 -9.10 -9.51
N PHE A 294 -0.10 -10.23 -8.80
CA PHE A 294 0.73 -10.50 -7.63
C PHE A 294 1.24 -11.94 -7.69
N LYS A 295 2.55 -12.12 -7.55
CA LYS A 295 3.23 -13.42 -7.64
C LYS A 295 4.09 -13.68 -6.41
N PHE A 296 4.13 -14.94 -6.00
CA PHE A 296 5.14 -15.50 -5.10
C PHE A 296 5.11 -17.03 -5.21
N ILE A 297 6.08 -17.70 -4.61
CA ILE A 297 6.14 -19.18 -4.56
C ILE A 297 6.11 -19.61 -3.09
N THR A 298 5.26 -20.60 -2.77
CA THR A 298 5.07 -21.08 -1.38
C THR A 298 5.08 -22.60 -1.27
N LYS A 299 5.56 -23.09 -0.12
CA LYS A 299 5.42 -24.48 0.32
C LYS A 299 5.56 -24.57 1.85
N GLN A 300 4.67 -25.34 2.48
CA GLN A 300 4.62 -25.60 3.92
C GLN A 300 4.56 -24.30 4.75
N GLY A 301 3.78 -23.32 4.28
CA GLY A 301 3.66 -21.99 4.88
C GLY A 301 4.88 -21.06 4.71
N LYS A 302 5.90 -21.46 3.94
CA LYS A 302 7.11 -20.68 3.71
C LYS A 302 7.11 -20.03 2.34
N ILE A 303 7.65 -18.82 2.24
CA ILE A 303 8.01 -18.20 0.97
C ILE A 303 9.29 -18.88 0.44
N PHE A 304 9.29 -19.23 -0.85
CA PHE A 304 10.42 -19.83 -1.56
C PHE A 304 11.04 -18.80 -2.51
N PRO A 305 12.29 -18.36 -2.29
CA PRO A 305 12.94 -17.43 -3.19
C PRO A 305 13.23 -18.04 -4.57
N TYR A 306 13.23 -17.21 -5.61
CA TYR A 306 13.51 -17.62 -6.99
C TYR A 306 14.39 -16.63 -7.76
N ASP A 307 14.96 -17.06 -8.89
CA ASP A 307 15.66 -16.17 -9.84
C ASP A 307 14.79 -15.79 -11.04
N SER A 308 15.32 -14.94 -11.93
CA SER A 308 14.65 -14.49 -13.17
C SER A 308 14.38 -15.60 -14.20
N LYS A 309 14.87 -16.83 -13.98
CA LYS A 309 14.56 -18.03 -14.77
C LYS A 309 13.50 -18.92 -14.10
N GLY A 310 13.05 -18.56 -12.90
CA GLY A 310 12.15 -19.37 -12.07
C GLY A 310 12.84 -20.52 -11.35
N THR A 311 14.18 -20.52 -11.25
CA THR A 311 14.94 -21.47 -10.43
C THR A 311 14.65 -21.19 -8.96
N LEU A 312 14.35 -22.21 -8.16
CA LEU A 312 14.04 -22.05 -6.72
C LEU A 312 15.29 -22.21 -5.86
N PHE A 313 15.26 -21.61 -4.67
CA PHE A 313 16.31 -21.73 -3.63
C PHE A 313 15.68 -22.23 -2.32
N PRO A 314 15.35 -23.54 -2.19
CA PRO A 314 14.66 -24.11 -1.01
C PRO A 314 15.38 -23.88 0.32
N GLU A 315 16.72 -23.86 0.30
CA GLU A 315 17.60 -23.57 1.43
C GLU A 315 17.52 -22.12 1.92
N GLU A 316 16.94 -21.22 1.11
CA GLU A 316 16.66 -19.82 1.45
C GLU A 316 15.18 -19.58 1.83
N SER A 317 14.36 -20.64 1.92
CA SER A 317 12.93 -20.55 2.26
C SER A 317 12.68 -20.24 3.74
N PHE A 318 11.69 -19.36 4.01
CA PHE A 318 11.39 -18.88 5.37
C PHE A 318 9.89 -18.78 5.64
N ALA A 319 9.49 -19.03 6.90
CA ALA A 319 8.17 -18.68 7.41
C ALA A 319 8.23 -17.27 7.99
N ILE A 320 7.28 -16.39 7.67
CA ILE A 320 7.37 -14.95 8.03
C ILE A 320 7.41 -14.75 9.56
N SER A 321 6.68 -15.58 10.32
CA SER A 321 6.70 -15.62 11.78
C SER A 321 8.07 -15.93 12.40
N SER A 322 8.93 -16.67 11.69
CA SER A 322 10.28 -17.05 12.16
C SER A 322 11.34 -15.96 11.97
N LEU A 323 10.97 -14.84 11.32
CA LEU A 323 11.90 -13.75 10.99
C LEU A 323 12.13 -12.79 12.17
N ASN A 324 13.07 -13.11 13.05
CA ASN A 324 13.52 -12.17 14.11
C ASN A 324 14.09 -10.86 13.51
N ARG A 325 14.87 -10.95 12.44
CA ARG A 325 15.35 -9.81 11.64
C ARG A 325 15.60 -10.24 10.21
N PHE A 326 14.96 -9.57 9.25
CA PHE A 326 15.08 -9.85 7.83
C PHE A 326 15.32 -8.56 7.04
N PRO A 327 16.57 -8.29 6.62
CA PRO A 327 16.86 -7.27 5.62
C PRO A 327 16.42 -7.77 4.22
N PHE A 328 15.95 -6.87 3.39
CA PHE A 328 15.50 -7.14 2.02
C PHE A 328 15.68 -5.90 1.12
N GLN A 329 15.47 -6.05 -0.18
CA GLN A 329 15.46 -4.94 -1.14
C GLN A 329 14.09 -4.88 -1.84
N ILE A 330 13.71 -3.68 -2.30
CA ILE A 330 12.60 -3.50 -3.23
C ILE A 330 13.14 -2.76 -4.44
N ARG A 331 13.02 -3.34 -5.64
CA ARG A 331 13.21 -2.65 -6.91
C ARG A 331 11.85 -2.25 -7.46
N ILE A 332 11.72 -1.00 -7.89
CA ILE A 332 10.54 -0.47 -8.56
C ILE A 332 10.99 0.02 -9.93
N ALA A 333 10.40 -0.54 -10.99
CA ALA A 333 10.47 0.03 -12.34
C ALA A 333 9.08 0.59 -12.68
N LEU A 334 9.01 1.71 -13.40
CA LEU A 334 7.75 2.33 -13.77
C LEU A 334 7.83 3.13 -15.08
N GLU A 335 6.66 3.29 -15.69
CA GLU A 335 6.38 4.16 -16.82
C GLU A 335 5.22 5.07 -16.39
N ALA A 336 5.33 6.38 -16.60
CA ALA A 336 4.27 7.34 -16.33
C ALA A 336 4.07 8.28 -17.54
N ASN A 337 2.91 8.20 -18.18
CA ASN A 337 2.49 9.07 -19.27
C ASN A 337 1.62 10.20 -18.72
N LEU A 338 2.21 11.40 -18.61
CA LEU A 338 1.61 12.58 -18.01
C LEU A 338 1.31 13.60 -19.12
N TYR A 339 0.07 13.60 -19.62
CA TYR A 339 -0.38 14.48 -20.71
C TYR A 339 0.48 14.39 -22.00
N GLY A 340 0.96 13.20 -22.36
CA GLY A 340 1.80 12.97 -23.54
C GLY A 340 3.31 13.09 -23.29
N LEU A 341 3.74 13.48 -22.07
CA LEU A 341 5.12 13.29 -21.61
C LEU A 341 5.26 11.90 -21.00
N LEU A 342 6.13 11.09 -21.58
CA LEU A 342 6.46 9.75 -21.09
C LEU A 342 7.69 9.85 -20.19
N LEU A 343 7.53 9.42 -18.94
CA LEU A 343 8.58 9.36 -17.92
C LEU A 343 8.84 7.90 -17.57
N GLU A 344 9.99 7.37 -17.98
CA GLU A 344 10.38 5.99 -17.67
C GLU A 344 11.45 5.97 -16.57
N ASN A 345 11.36 5.01 -15.66
CA ASN A 345 12.42 4.72 -14.69
C ASN A 345 12.68 3.21 -14.60
N SER A 346 13.92 2.83 -14.89
CA SER A 346 14.39 1.44 -14.90
C SER A 346 14.65 0.87 -13.50
N GLU A 347 14.99 1.70 -12.50
CA GLU A 347 15.23 1.25 -11.12
C GLU A 347 15.16 2.39 -10.09
N ILE A 348 14.12 2.37 -9.27
CA ILE A 348 14.11 2.95 -7.92
C ILE A 348 14.39 1.82 -6.92
N LEU A 349 15.44 1.95 -6.12
CA LEU A 349 15.90 0.94 -5.17
C LEU A 349 15.68 1.39 -3.73
N LEU A 350 14.90 0.61 -2.97
CA LEU A 350 14.71 0.76 -1.54
C LEU A 350 15.39 -0.38 -0.78
N SER A 351 15.94 -0.09 0.40
CA SER A 351 16.25 -1.10 1.40
C SER A 351 15.08 -1.26 2.37
N GLY A 352 14.76 -2.52 2.66
CA GLY A 352 13.82 -2.89 3.71
C GLY A 352 14.52 -3.61 4.86
N VAL A 353 14.07 -3.37 6.09
CA VAL A 353 14.42 -4.21 7.25
C VAL A 353 13.16 -4.46 8.05
N PHE A 354 12.74 -5.72 8.08
CA PHE A 354 11.73 -6.23 9.00
C PHE A 354 12.42 -6.77 10.27
N VAL A 355 11.79 -6.56 11.43
CA VAL A 355 12.25 -7.04 12.75
C VAL A 355 11.03 -7.47 13.56
N ASN A 356 11.12 -8.62 14.22
CA ASN A 356 10.06 -9.19 15.04
C ASN A 356 10.59 -9.56 16.43
N PHE A 357 9.88 -9.12 17.47
CA PHE A 357 10.11 -9.50 18.86
C PHE A 357 8.81 -10.04 19.48
N SER A 358 8.87 -10.46 20.74
CA SER A 358 7.72 -11.03 21.46
C SER A 358 6.51 -10.10 21.49
N ASP A 359 6.72 -8.80 21.70
CA ASP A 359 5.63 -7.85 21.97
C ASP A 359 5.70 -6.59 21.09
N ASN A 360 6.76 -6.47 20.29
CA ASN A 360 6.99 -5.36 19.39
C ASN A 360 7.41 -5.89 17.99
N GLY A 361 7.06 -5.17 16.93
CA GLY A 361 7.49 -5.44 15.55
C GLY A 361 7.83 -4.15 14.83
N PHE A 362 8.70 -4.21 13.83
CA PHE A 362 9.22 -3.04 13.14
C PHE A 362 9.50 -3.33 11.66
N LEU A 363 9.11 -2.42 10.79
CA LEU A 363 9.45 -2.40 9.38
C LEU A 363 9.98 -1.01 9.02
N SER A 364 11.25 -0.92 8.63
CA SER A 364 11.79 0.30 8.00
C SER A 364 11.96 0.06 6.50
N LEU A 365 11.56 1.06 5.72
CA LEU A 365 11.93 1.23 4.32
C LEU A 365 12.77 2.51 4.20
N LYS A 366 13.84 2.49 3.41
CA LYS A 366 14.63 3.68 3.02
C LYS A 366 14.85 3.67 1.51
N ILE A 367 14.73 4.84 0.86
CA ILE A 367 15.22 5.00 -0.53
C ILE A 367 16.75 5.00 -0.51
N LEU A 368 17.37 4.10 -1.27
CA LEU A 368 18.83 4.04 -1.44
C LEU A 368 19.30 4.78 -2.69
N LYS A 369 18.54 4.65 -3.78
CA LYS A 369 18.92 5.12 -5.11
C LYS A 369 17.67 5.28 -5.96
N VAL A 370 17.71 6.26 -6.86
CA VAL A 370 16.79 6.40 -8.00
C VAL A 370 17.67 6.50 -9.24
N ASN A 371 17.43 5.69 -10.26
CA ASN A 371 18.04 5.93 -11.58
C ASN A 371 17.53 7.27 -12.15
N PRO A 372 18.28 7.91 -13.07
CA PRO A 372 17.72 8.96 -13.91
C PRO A 372 16.39 8.51 -14.54
N PHE A 373 15.48 9.46 -14.75
CA PHE A 373 14.29 9.23 -15.56
C PHE A 373 14.61 9.53 -17.02
N ASP A 374 14.26 8.63 -17.91
CA ASP A 374 14.27 8.88 -19.35
C ASP A 374 12.98 9.62 -19.73
N VAL A 375 13.09 10.77 -20.41
CA VAL A 375 11.97 11.68 -20.69
C VAL A 375 11.72 11.78 -22.19
N SER A 376 10.51 11.46 -22.66
CA SER A 376 10.17 11.51 -24.08
C SER A 376 8.73 11.95 -24.37
N GLY A 377 8.37 12.06 -25.65
CA GLY A 377 7.03 12.46 -26.10
C GLY A 377 6.87 13.97 -26.30
N GLY A 378 5.74 14.51 -25.86
CA GLY A 378 5.41 15.92 -25.99
C GLY A 378 4.11 16.30 -25.28
N PHE A 379 4.12 17.40 -24.55
CA PHE A 379 3.01 17.84 -23.71
C PHE A 379 1.80 18.27 -24.55
N SER A 380 0.63 17.78 -24.15
CA SER A 380 -0.63 17.91 -24.89
C SER A 380 -0.55 17.41 -26.35
N TYR A 381 0.41 16.53 -26.66
CA TYR A 381 0.72 16.02 -28.02
C TYR A 381 1.09 17.08 -29.08
N VAL A 382 1.29 18.33 -28.66
CA VAL A 382 1.53 19.48 -29.56
C VAL A 382 2.86 20.19 -29.26
N ILE A 383 3.35 20.14 -28.01
CA ILE A 383 4.59 20.80 -27.60
C ILE A 383 5.67 19.72 -27.38
N PRO A 384 6.67 19.57 -28.27
CA PRO A 384 7.77 18.62 -28.07
C PRO A 384 8.59 18.94 -26.81
N THR A 385 9.21 17.94 -26.18
CA THR A 385 10.00 18.13 -24.94
C THR A 385 11.02 19.28 -25.05
N TRP A 386 11.77 19.37 -26.16
CA TRP A 386 12.74 20.45 -26.38
C TRP A 386 12.13 21.86 -26.32
N ALA A 387 10.86 22.02 -26.69
CA ALA A 387 10.15 23.30 -26.63
C ALA A 387 9.58 23.61 -25.23
N ILE A 388 9.41 22.58 -24.40
CA ILE A 388 9.06 22.71 -22.99
C ILE A 388 10.29 23.17 -22.19
N ASP A 389 11.48 22.66 -22.51
CA ASP A 389 12.75 23.07 -21.91
C ASP A 389 13.13 24.53 -22.21
N PHE A 390 12.46 25.20 -23.16
CA PHE A 390 12.53 26.66 -23.38
C PHE A 390 11.59 27.48 -22.48
N VAL A 391 10.57 26.84 -21.87
CA VAL A 391 9.52 27.50 -21.08
C VAL A 391 9.64 27.16 -19.58
N ILE A 392 10.17 25.98 -19.25
CA ILE A 392 10.57 25.61 -17.90
C ILE A 392 12.00 26.11 -17.63
N PRO A 393 12.29 26.75 -16.49
CA PRO A 393 13.66 27.07 -16.08
C PRO A 393 14.46 25.80 -15.75
N GLY A 394 15.26 25.34 -16.72
CA GLY A 394 16.02 24.08 -16.66
C GLY A 394 15.30 22.94 -17.38
N ASN A 395 16.04 22.00 -17.97
CA ASN A 395 15.44 20.89 -18.69
C ASN A 395 14.76 19.91 -17.74
N LEU A 396 13.65 19.29 -18.18
CA LEU A 396 12.78 18.50 -17.29
C LEU A 396 13.54 17.37 -16.56
N GLU A 397 14.51 16.75 -17.23
CA GLU A 397 15.40 15.72 -16.66
C GLU A 397 16.22 16.21 -15.47
N SER A 398 16.83 17.40 -15.53
CA SER A 398 17.63 17.94 -14.41
C SER A 398 16.73 18.15 -13.19
N ILE A 399 15.55 18.73 -13.37
CA ILE A 399 14.66 19.03 -12.25
C ILE A 399 14.10 17.73 -11.63
N ILE A 400 13.86 16.68 -12.44
CA ILE A 400 13.51 15.34 -11.94
C ILE A 400 14.67 14.77 -11.13
N ARG A 401 15.88 14.82 -11.68
CA ARG A 401 17.08 14.33 -10.99
C ARG A 401 17.34 15.07 -9.68
N GLU A 402 17.23 16.40 -9.65
CA GLU A 402 17.39 17.24 -8.46
C GLU A 402 16.40 16.84 -7.35
N PHE A 403 15.14 16.59 -7.73
CA PHE A 403 14.12 16.11 -6.81
C PHE A 403 14.43 14.70 -6.28
N THR A 404 14.78 13.75 -7.16
CA THR A 404 15.07 12.37 -6.75
C THR A 404 16.36 12.26 -5.92
N ASP A 405 17.39 13.01 -6.27
CA ASP A 405 18.63 13.12 -5.49
C ASP A 405 18.34 13.75 -4.12
N THR A 406 17.42 14.72 -4.03
CA THR A 406 16.97 15.27 -2.74
C THR A 406 16.25 14.22 -1.90
N LEU A 407 15.36 13.39 -2.48
CA LEU A 407 14.73 12.29 -1.76
C LEU A 407 15.76 11.25 -1.25
N VAL A 408 16.84 11.00 -2.00
CA VAL A 408 17.93 10.08 -1.61
C VAL A 408 18.83 10.71 -0.52
N ARG A 409 19.05 12.02 -0.57
CA ARG A 409 19.92 12.78 0.37
C ARG A 409 19.20 13.39 1.57
N ALA A 410 17.87 13.29 1.63
CA ALA A 410 17.04 13.92 2.65
C ALA A 410 17.55 13.72 4.09
N ASN A 411 17.31 14.70 4.95
CA ASN A 411 17.53 14.60 6.40
C ASN A 411 19.02 14.39 6.79
N GLY A 412 19.93 14.90 5.95
CA GLY A 412 21.39 14.83 6.13
C GLY A 412 21.98 13.51 5.66
N ASP A 413 21.81 13.20 4.36
CA ASP A 413 22.22 11.96 3.67
C ASP A 413 21.65 10.66 4.28
N LYS A 414 20.71 10.78 5.23
CA LYS A 414 19.93 9.66 5.79
C LYS A 414 18.90 9.13 4.80
N GLY A 415 18.45 9.95 3.86
CA GLY A 415 17.47 9.63 2.82
C GLY A 415 16.04 9.54 3.33
N THR A 416 15.11 9.55 2.38
CA THR A 416 13.68 9.42 2.65
C THR A 416 13.38 8.04 3.23
N LYS A 417 12.63 8.04 4.34
CA LYS A 417 12.47 6.88 5.21
C LYS A 417 11.01 6.74 5.67
N VAL A 418 10.52 5.51 5.64
CA VAL A 418 9.24 5.12 6.26
C VAL A 418 9.52 4.07 7.33
N VAL A 419 8.91 4.22 8.50
CA VAL A 419 8.94 3.26 9.60
C VAL A 419 7.52 2.93 10.00
N LEU A 420 7.18 1.65 10.03
CA LEU A 420 6.02 1.13 10.75
C LEU A 420 6.55 0.41 11.99
N SER A 421 6.00 0.69 13.17
CA SER A 421 6.30 -0.10 14.38
C SER A 421 5.04 -0.41 15.18
N TRP A 422 4.87 -1.67 15.51
CA TRP A 422 3.85 -2.17 16.42
C TRP A 422 4.52 -2.26 17.79
N ASN A 423 4.01 -1.53 18.78
CA ASN A 423 4.56 -1.54 20.14
C ASN A 423 3.44 -1.87 21.13
N ARG A 424 3.71 -2.73 22.11
CA ARG A 424 2.74 -3.08 23.16
C ARG A 424 3.02 -2.29 24.43
N GLU A 425 2.16 -1.30 24.73
CA GLU A 425 2.31 -0.38 25.85
C GLU A 425 0.99 -0.33 26.64
N LEU A 426 1.05 -0.32 27.97
CA LEU A 426 -0.13 -0.29 28.86
C LEU A 426 -1.21 -1.35 28.53
N GLY A 427 -0.78 -2.54 28.09
CA GLY A 427 -1.67 -3.66 27.71
C GLY A 427 -2.33 -3.55 26.33
N LYS A 428 -2.18 -2.41 25.64
CA LYS A 428 -2.70 -2.12 24.30
C LYS A 428 -1.58 -2.21 23.27
N THR A 429 -1.91 -2.47 22.00
CA THR A 429 -0.94 -2.34 20.91
C THR A 429 -1.17 -1.06 20.12
N PHE A 430 -0.08 -0.33 19.84
CA PHE A 430 -0.07 0.88 19.05
C PHE A 430 0.76 0.66 17.78
N LEU A 431 0.18 1.02 16.63
CA LEU A 431 0.92 1.17 15.38
C LEU A 431 1.41 2.62 15.27
N ARG A 432 2.72 2.82 15.32
CA ARG A 432 3.37 4.08 14.97
C ARG A 432 3.86 4.02 13.53
N THR A 433 3.34 4.89 12.68
CA THR A 433 3.86 5.20 11.34
C THR A 433 4.67 6.49 11.44
N HIS A 434 5.94 6.43 11.05
CA HIS A 434 6.86 7.57 11.03
C HIS A 434 7.43 7.72 9.61
N LEU A 435 7.22 8.87 8.99
CA LEU A 435 7.71 9.23 7.65
C LEU A 435 8.64 10.43 7.77
N GLU A 436 9.85 10.33 7.24
CA GLU A 436 10.88 11.39 7.25
C GLU A 436 11.36 11.64 5.81
N SER A 437 11.30 12.89 5.32
CA SER A 437 11.60 13.23 3.91
C SER A 437 11.99 14.72 3.75
N GLU A 438 12.49 15.10 2.57
CA GLU A 438 12.83 16.49 2.23
C GLU A 438 12.30 16.85 0.84
N PHE A 439 11.76 18.06 0.70
CA PHE A 439 11.08 18.53 -0.51
C PHE A 439 11.63 19.87 -0.98
N LEU A 440 11.94 20.00 -2.28
CA LEU A 440 12.35 21.26 -2.91
C LEU A 440 11.12 22.11 -3.25
N ASP A 441 11.12 23.42 -2.93
CA ASP A 441 10.11 24.36 -3.44
C ASP A 441 10.47 24.79 -4.88
N ASN A 442 10.42 23.84 -5.81
CA ASN A 442 10.80 24.01 -7.23
C ASN A 442 9.63 23.80 -8.21
N PHE A 443 9.86 24.10 -9.50
CA PHE A 443 8.82 24.00 -10.54
C PHE A 443 8.30 22.57 -10.72
N LEU A 444 9.17 21.56 -10.71
CA LEU A 444 8.74 20.18 -10.95
C LEU A 444 7.75 19.70 -9.90
N ILE A 445 7.98 19.94 -8.60
CA ILE A 445 7.02 19.45 -7.61
C ILE A 445 5.67 20.18 -7.75
N ARG A 446 5.67 21.46 -8.15
CA ARG A 446 4.44 22.20 -8.54
C ARG A 446 3.72 21.56 -9.73
N PHE A 447 4.45 21.11 -10.74
CA PHE A 447 3.91 20.46 -11.94
C PHE A 447 3.43 19.02 -11.65
N GLY A 448 4.30 18.19 -11.08
CA GLY A 448 4.04 16.79 -10.73
C GLY A 448 2.94 16.62 -9.71
N LEU A 449 2.84 17.47 -8.67
CA LEU A 449 1.72 17.40 -7.73
C LEU A 449 0.41 17.94 -8.30
N LYS A 450 0.44 18.91 -9.23
CA LYS A 450 -0.77 19.28 -9.98
C LYS A 450 -1.27 18.10 -10.81
N ILE A 451 -0.39 17.40 -11.52
CA ILE A 451 -0.75 16.20 -12.26
C ILE A 451 -1.24 15.10 -11.31
N TRP A 452 -0.57 14.88 -10.18
CA TRP A 452 -1.01 13.94 -9.16
C TRP A 452 -2.43 14.27 -8.66
N ASN A 453 -2.74 15.54 -8.39
CA ASN A 453 -4.06 15.97 -7.91
C ASN A 453 -5.17 15.88 -8.97
N HIS A 454 -4.86 16.15 -10.24
CA HIS A 454 -5.86 16.18 -11.34
C HIS A 454 -5.97 14.86 -12.13
N LYS A 455 -5.04 13.91 -11.92
CA LYS A 455 -5.03 12.61 -12.61
C LYS A 455 -4.86 11.40 -11.69
N VAL A 456 -4.06 11.46 -10.64
CA VAL A 456 -3.70 10.26 -9.84
C VAL A 456 -4.47 10.18 -8.51
N LEU A 457 -5.13 11.27 -8.12
CA LEU A 457 -6.13 11.29 -7.07
C LEU A 457 -7.53 11.30 -7.70
N PRO A 458 -8.45 10.41 -7.28
CA PRO A 458 -9.86 10.51 -7.66
C PRO A 458 -10.51 11.79 -7.12
N SER A 459 -11.63 12.21 -7.73
CA SER A 459 -12.53 13.25 -7.20
C SER A 459 -13.16 12.84 -5.86
N GLU A 460 -13.85 13.72 -5.14
CA GLU A 460 -14.53 13.34 -3.89
C GLU A 460 -15.69 12.37 -4.15
N GLU A 461 -16.33 12.51 -5.30
CA GLU A 461 -17.40 11.67 -5.83
C GLU A 461 -16.86 10.27 -6.12
N ALA A 462 -15.77 10.15 -6.89
CA ALA A 462 -15.11 8.89 -7.16
C ALA A 462 -14.47 8.27 -5.89
N ARG A 463 -14.07 9.08 -4.90
CA ARG A 463 -13.64 8.58 -3.57
C ARG A 463 -14.81 7.97 -2.80
N GLU A 464 -16.00 8.56 -2.85
CA GLU A 464 -17.19 7.99 -2.23
C GLU A 464 -17.58 6.67 -2.90
N ASP A 465 -17.53 6.57 -4.23
CA ASP A 465 -17.73 5.29 -4.95
C ASP A 465 -16.71 4.21 -4.58
N ILE A 466 -15.41 4.54 -4.55
CA ILE A 466 -14.35 3.61 -4.09
C ILE A 466 -14.62 3.15 -2.65
N ARG A 467 -15.07 4.06 -1.78
CA ARG A 467 -15.42 3.77 -0.39
C ARG A 467 -16.69 2.92 -0.30
N ASN A 468 -17.69 3.13 -1.15
CA ASN A 468 -18.91 2.31 -1.24
C ASN A 468 -18.59 0.88 -1.67
N VAL A 469 -17.79 0.70 -2.74
CA VAL A 469 -17.30 -0.60 -3.21
C VAL A 469 -16.55 -1.35 -2.10
N PHE A 470 -15.67 -0.65 -1.37
CA PHE A 470 -14.91 -1.24 -0.27
C PHE A 470 -15.79 -1.58 0.95
N ILE A 471 -16.63 -0.66 1.42
CA ILE A 471 -17.58 -0.91 2.52
C ILE A 471 -18.48 -2.10 2.17
N ARG A 472 -18.96 -2.19 0.93
CA ARG A 472 -19.77 -3.32 0.46
C ARG A 472 -19.00 -4.64 0.52
N ALA A 473 -17.74 -4.67 0.09
CA ALA A 473 -16.91 -5.86 0.21
C ALA A 473 -16.69 -6.27 1.68
N VAL A 474 -16.43 -5.31 2.57
CA VAL A 474 -16.23 -5.58 4.01
C VAL A 474 -17.52 -6.03 4.70
N ASP A 475 -18.68 -5.47 4.33
CA ASP A 475 -19.99 -5.91 4.85
C ASP A 475 -20.33 -7.36 4.44
N LEU A 476 -19.92 -7.77 3.24
CA LEU A 476 -20.06 -9.16 2.78
C LEU A 476 -19.06 -10.14 3.43
N ILE A 477 -17.95 -9.64 4.01
CA ILE A 477 -17.05 -10.42 4.87
C ILE A 477 -17.64 -10.53 6.29
N LEU A 478 -18.04 -9.40 6.88
CA LEU A 478 -18.60 -9.31 8.23
C LEU A 478 -19.91 -10.11 8.42
N LYS A 479 -20.60 -10.44 7.33
CA LYS A 479 -21.79 -11.31 7.33
C LYS A 479 -21.47 -12.77 7.67
N GLU A 480 -20.30 -13.28 7.29
CA GLU A 480 -19.98 -14.73 7.28
C GLU A 480 -18.93 -15.15 8.34
N ILE A 481 -18.29 -14.18 9.02
CA ILE A 481 -17.37 -14.38 10.16
C ILE A 481 -18.13 -14.26 11.47
#